data_AF-A0A940XTG5-F1
#
_entry.id   AF-A0A940XTG5-F1
#
_cell.length_a   1.000
_cell.length_b   1.000
_cell.length_c   1.000
_cell.angle_alpha   90.00
_cell.angle_beta   90.00
_cell.angle_gamma   90.00
#
_symmetry.space_group_name_H-M   'P 1'
#
loop_
_entity.id
_entity.type
_entity.pdbx_description
1 polymer ?
#
loop_
_entity_poly.entity_id
_entity_poly.type
_entity_poly.pdbx_seq_one_letter_code
_entity_poly.pdbx_strand_id
1 'polypeptide(L)'
;MIVRIMGEGQVRLDDGHLAELNELDDELLAETRAGDEEGFRRTLGALLDAVRRLGAPLPDDSLEPSELILPSPDASLSEVRELLTDDGLLPG
;
A
#
# COMPACT_ATOMS: atom_id res chain seq x y z
N MET A 1 3.33 -12.16 5.23
CA MET A 1 3.21 -10.99 6.14
C MET A 1 1.76 -10.52 6.39
N ILE A 2 1.54 -9.71 7.44
CA ILE A 2 0.27 -8.98 7.68
C ILE A 2 0.37 -7.52 7.21
N VAL A 3 -0.52 -7.15 6.30
CA VAL A 3 -0.65 -5.79 5.73
C VAL A 3 -1.92 -5.14 6.26
N ARG A 4 -1.82 -3.90 6.75
CA ARG A 4 -2.98 -3.11 7.17
C ARG A 4 -3.28 -2.01 6.16
N ILE A 5 -4.48 -1.99 5.62
CA ILE A 5 -4.98 -0.85 4.84
C ILE A 5 -5.78 0.06 5.78
N MET A 6 -5.35 1.31 5.92
CA MET A 6 -6.01 2.27 6.82
C MET A 6 -7.48 2.47 6.43
N GLY A 7 -8.40 2.20 7.35
CA GLY A 7 -9.84 2.32 7.12
C GLY A 7 -10.52 1.05 6.59
N GLU A 8 -9.77 0.02 6.19
CA GLU A 8 -10.32 -1.23 5.64
C GLU A 8 -10.07 -2.45 6.54
N GLY A 9 -8.92 -2.53 7.21
CA GLY A 9 -8.58 -3.66 8.08
C GLY A 9 -7.28 -4.34 7.69
N GLN A 10 -7.19 -5.65 7.95
CA GLN A 10 -5.96 -6.41 7.77
C GLN A 10 -6.09 -7.44 6.66
N VAL A 11 -5.01 -7.61 5.91
CA VAL A 11 -4.88 -8.57 4.82
C VAL A 11 -3.65 -9.41 5.08
N ARG A 12 -3.80 -10.74 5.03
CA ARG A 12 -2.68 -11.67 5.06
C ARG A 12 -2.16 -11.84 3.64
N LEU A 13 -0.91 -11.48 3.41
CA LEU A 13 -0.24 -11.59 2.11
C LEU A 13 0.91 -12.58 2.20
N ASP A 14 1.11 -13.42 1.20
CA ASP A 14 2.30 -14.27 1.10
C ASP A 14 3.48 -13.46 0.54
N ASP A 15 4.67 -13.64 1.13
CA ASP A 15 5.87 -12.85 0.82
C ASP A 15 6.30 -13.00 -0.66
N GLY A 16 5.89 -14.09 -1.32
CA GLY A 16 6.12 -14.31 -2.76
C GLY A 16 5.42 -13.31 -3.69
N HIS A 17 4.49 -12.51 -3.16
CA HIS A 17 3.78 -11.46 -3.90
C HIS A 17 4.43 -10.07 -3.77
N LEU A 18 5.47 -9.92 -2.94
CA LEU A 18 6.14 -8.63 -2.72
C LEU A 18 6.77 -8.06 -4.00
N ALA A 19 7.26 -8.91 -4.91
CA ALA A 19 7.89 -8.42 -6.13
C ALA A 19 6.93 -7.61 -7.01
N GLU A 20 5.68 -8.06 -7.19
CA GLU A 20 4.66 -7.34 -7.96
C GLU A 20 4.23 -6.04 -7.25
N LEU A 21 4.17 -6.07 -5.93
CA LEU A 21 3.81 -4.90 -5.14
C LEU A 21 4.92 -3.84 -5.14
N ASN A 22 6.19 -4.26 -5.11
CA ASN A 22 7.34 -3.36 -5.15
C ASN A 22 7.41 -2.56 -6.46
N GLU A 23 7.04 -3.16 -7.60
CA GLU A 23 6.96 -2.43 -8.87
C GLU A 23 5.93 -1.29 -8.81
N LEU A 24 4.76 -1.54 -8.19
CA LEU A 24 3.72 -0.53 -8.01
C LEU A 24 4.12 0.54 -6.98
N ASP A 25 4.87 0.15 -5.94
CA ASP A 25 5.36 1.08 -4.92
C ASP A 25 6.46 2.01 -5.47
N ASP A 26 7.36 1.50 -6.30
CA ASP A 26 8.36 2.30 -7.02
C ASP A 26 7.68 3.36 -7.93
N GLU A 27 6.63 2.96 -8.64
CA GLU A 27 5.83 3.86 -9.48
C GLU A 27 5.13 4.93 -8.61
N LEU A 28 4.51 4.51 -7.49
CA LEU A 28 3.83 5.41 -6.57
C LEU A 28 4.79 6.43 -5.95
N LEU A 29 5.99 6.00 -5.59
CA LEU A 29 7.05 6.86 -5.07
C LEU A 29 7.50 7.88 -6.11
N ALA A 30 7.67 7.46 -7.37
CA ALA A 30 8.04 8.35 -8.46
C ALA A 30 6.97 9.42 -8.73
N GLU A 31 5.70 9.03 -8.79
CA GLU A 31 4.57 9.94 -8.99
C GLU A 31 4.41 10.92 -7.81
N THR A 32 4.57 10.44 -6.58
CA THR A 32 4.51 11.28 -5.38
C THR A 32 5.65 12.30 -5.34
N ARG A 33 6.86 11.92 -5.76
CA ARG A 33 8.01 12.82 -5.88
C ARG A 33 7.81 13.85 -7.00
N ALA A 34 7.20 13.44 -8.11
CA ALA A 34 6.87 14.32 -9.23
C ALA A 34 5.70 15.27 -8.93
N GLY A 35 4.87 14.96 -7.92
CA GLY A 35 3.64 15.70 -7.62
C GLY A 35 2.52 15.42 -8.62
N ASP A 36 2.54 14.27 -9.28
CA ASP A 36 1.49 13.86 -10.22
C ASP A 36 0.31 13.26 -9.45
N GLU A 37 -0.70 14.07 -9.15
CA GLU A 37 -1.88 13.63 -8.41
C GLU A 37 -2.73 12.60 -9.17
N GLU A 38 -2.79 12.67 -10.50
CA GLU A 38 -3.60 11.74 -11.29
C GLU A 38 -2.93 10.38 -11.38
N GLY A 39 -1.62 10.38 -11.66
CA GLY A 39 -0.78 9.19 -11.59
C GLY A 39 -0.86 8.54 -10.21
N PHE A 40 -0.59 9.32 -9.16
CA PHE A 40 -0.63 8.86 -7.78
C PHE A 40 -1.95 8.15 -7.43
N ARG A 41 -3.12 8.73 -7.77
CA ARG A 41 -4.42 8.11 -7.46
C ARG A 41 -4.59 6.78 -8.21
N ARG A 42 -4.16 6.72 -9.47
CA ARG A 42 -4.21 5.50 -10.27
C ARG A 42 -3.33 4.41 -9.66
N THR A 43 -2.09 4.73 -9.31
CA THR A 43 -1.11 3.75 -8.83
C THR A 43 -1.41 3.32 -7.41
N LEU A 44 -1.84 4.23 -6.52
CA LEU A 44 -2.30 3.86 -5.18
C LEU A 44 -3.48 2.89 -5.26
N GLY A 45 -4.47 3.18 -6.12
CA GLY A 45 -5.58 2.27 -6.37
C GLY A 45 -5.11 0.89 -6.85
N ALA A 46 -4.18 0.85 -7.81
CA ALA A 46 -3.62 -0.39 -8.32
C ALA A 46 -2.85 -1.19 -7.26
N LEU A 47 -2.06 -0.52 -6.41
CA LEU A 47 -1.34 -1.14 -5.30
C LEU A 47 -2.31 -1.76 -4.29
N LEU A 48 -3.34 -1.01 -3.87
CA LEU A 48 -4.35 -1.52 -2.93
C LEU A 48 -5.15 -2.68 -3.54
N ASP A 49 -5.51 -2.60 -4.82
CA ASP A 49 -6.21 -3.67 -5.53
C ASP A 49 -5.34 -4.92 -5.67
N ALA A 50 -4.03 -4.77 -5.90
CA ALA A 50 -3.09 -5.89 -5.90
C ALA A 50 -3.03 -6.56 -4.53
N VAL A 51 -2.94 -5.79 -3.44
CA VAL A 51 -2.98 -6.35 -2.07
C VAL A 51 -4.28 -7.09 -1.79
N ARG A 52 -5.43 -6.53 -2.18
CA ARG A 52 -6.75 -7.19 -2.03
C ARG A 52 -6.87 -8.46 -2.85
N ARG A 53 -6.28 -8.49 -4.05
CA ARG A 53 -6.33 -9.64 -4.97
C ARG A 53 -5.38 -10.76 -4.56
N LEU A 54 -4.17 -10.40 -4.12
CA LEU A 54 -3.09 -11.34 -3.81
C LEU A 54 -3.14 -11.83 -2.36
N GLY A 55 -3.77 -11.05 -1.48
CA GLY A 55 -3.93 -11.40 -0.07
C GLY A 55 -5.29 -11.99 0.27
N ALA A 56 -5.38 -12.53 1.48
CA ALA A 56 -6.62 -12.98 2.10
C ALA A 56 -7.04 -11.99 3.20
N PRO A 57 -8.24 -11.40 3.12
CA PRO A 57 -8.73 -10.50 4.17
C PRO A 57 -8.88 -11.25 5.50
N LEU A 58 -8.46 -10.61 6.57
CA LEU A 58 -8.70 -11.06 7.94
C LEU A 58 -10.07 -10.54 8.44
N PRO A 59 -10.65 -11.18 9.46
CA PRO A 59 -11.87 -10.67 10.11
C PRO A 59 -11.71 -9.24 10.62
N ASP A 60 -12.79 -8.46 10.63
CA ASP A 60 -12.77 -7.06 11.08
C ASP A 60 -12.37 -6.89 12.57
N ASP A 61 -12.55 -7.94 13.38
CA ASP A 61 -12.14 -8.00 14.79
C ASP A 61 -10.72 -8.54 14.99
N SER A 62 -10.02 -8.87 13.90
CA SER A 62 -8.60 -9.26 13.91
C SER A 62 -7.71 -8.08 14.30
N LEU A 63 -6.81 -8.30 15.25
CA LEU A 63 -5.83 -7.31 15.74
C LEU A 63 -4.42 -7.90 15.73
N GLU A 64 -4.04 -8.49 14.61
CA GLU A 64 -2.69 -9.04 14.44
C GLU A 64 -1.65 -7.91 14.35
N PRO A 65 -0.41 -8.12 14.80
CA PRO A 65 0.67 -7.16 14.54
C PRO A 65 0.84 -6.98 13.02
N SER A 66 0.73 -5.74 12.55
CA SER A 66 0.89 -5.41 11.13
C SER A 66 2.35 -5.13 10.84
N GLU A 67 2.92 -5.85 9.87
CA GLU A 67 4.29 -5.65 9.41
C GLU A 67 4.38 -4.47 8.44
N LEU A 68 3.28 -4.21 7.73
CA LEU A 68 3.15 -3.13 6.76
C LEU A 68 1.84 -2.37 6.98
N ILE A 69 1.88 -1.04 6.82
CA ILE A 69 0.71 -0.17 6.90
C ILE A 69 0.62 0.63 5.60
N LEU A 70 -0.46 0.45 4.86
CA LEU A 70 -0.78 1.18 3.64
C LEU A 70 -1.83 2.27 3.93
N PRO A 71 -1.74 3.41 3.23
CA PRO A 71 -2.71 4.50 3.38
C PRO A 71 -4.11 4.08 2.92
N SER A 72 -5.09 4.91 3.28
CA SER A 72 -6.48 4.76 2.81
C SER A 72 -6.56 4.97 1.29
N PRO A 73 -7.50 4.33 0.58
CA PRO A 73 -7.77 4.63 -0.83
C PRO A 73 -8.15 6.09 -1.08
N ASP A 74 -8.67 6.78 -0.07
CA ASP A 74 -9.05 8.20 -0.14
C ASP A 74 -7.91 9.14 0.31
N ALA A 75 -6.72 8.62 0.63
CA ALA A 75 -5.60 9.43 1.08
C ALA A 75 -5.13 10.38 -0.03
N SER A 76 -4.82 11.62 0.36
CA SER A 76 -4.25 12.60 -0.54
C SER A 76 -2.76 12.35 -0.79
N LEU A 77 -2.25 12.87 -1.93
CA LEU A 77 -0.82 12.81 -2.25
C LEU A 77 0.03 13.39 -1.13
N SER A 78 -0.41 14.48 -0.50
CA SER A 78 0.28 15.12 0.62
C SER A 78 0.37 14.22 1.85
N GLU A 79 -0.72 13.53 2.21
CA GLU A 79 -0.74 12.60 3.35
C GLU A 79 0.16 11.39 3.09
N VAL A 80 0.08 10.79 1.89
CA VAL A 80 0.94 9.64 1.55
C VAL A 80 2.40 10.03 1.46
N ARG A 81 2.71 11.25 1.00
CA ARG A 81 4.07 11.79 1.02
C ARG A 81 4.66 11.88 2.43
N GLU A 82 3.85 12.08 3.47
CA GLU A 82 4.32 12.06 4.86
C GLU A 82 4.54 10.63 5.39
N LEU A 83 3.89 9.64 4.79
CA LEU A 83 4.02 8.22 5.14
C LEU A 83 5.15 7.51 4.39
N LEU A 84 5.47 7.98 3.17
CA LEU A 84 6.54 7.43 2.33
C LEU A 84 7.92 7.63 2.95
N THR A 85 8.73 6.57 2.90
CA THR A 85 10.16 6.62 3.20
C THR A 85 10.97 6.83 1.92
N ASP A 86 12.30 6.91 2.03
CA ASP A 86 13.18 7.00 0.84
C ASP A 86 13.04 5.78 -0.09
N ASP A 87 12.65 4.62 0.47
CA ASP A 87 12.46 3.33 -0.21
C ASP A 87 10.99 3.05 -0.60
N GLY A 88 10.04 3.93 -0.29
CA GLY A 88 8.62 3.73 -0.59
C GLY A 88 7.75 3.38 0.62
N LEU A 89 6.61 2.73 0.39
CA LEU A 89 5.73 2.18 1.43
C LEU A 89 6.12 0.75 1.79
N LEU A 90 6.68 0.00 0.85
CA LEU A 90 7.00 -1.41 1.02
C LEU A 90 8.47 -1.61 1.43
N PRO A 91 8.77 -2.66 2.20
CA PRO A 91 10.16 -3.04 2.43
C PRO A 91 10.78 -3.56 1.12
N GLY A 92 11.91 -2.96 0.72
CA GLY A 92 12.71 -3.34 -0.45
C GLY A 92 13.38 -4.71 -0.35
#